data_AF-A0A507QKW0-F1
#
_entry.id   AF-A0A507QKW0-F1
#
_cell.length_a   1.000
_cell.length_b   1.000
_cell.length_c   1.000
_cell.angle_alpha   90.00
_cell.angle_beta   90.00
_cell.angle_gamma   90.00
#
_symmetry.space_group_name_H-M   'P 1'
#
loop_
_entity.id
_entity.type
_entity.pdbx_description
1 polymer ?
#
loop_
_entity_poly.entity_id
_entity_poly.type
_entity_poly.pdbx_seq_one_letter_code
_entity_poly.pdbx_strand_id
1 'polypeptide(L)'
;MTELPRNMSLLEQAQEAVSYLSQRLPTPLQKPRVAIVCGSGLGGLADTIYDMPKAEYDYSSIPHFPHLTVTGHAGKLVFGLIAQRIPAVLMVGRAHYYEGHSIERITFPIRVFSLLGVDTVVLTNAAGGLNSEYAVGDIVLLNDEAARSYETRAECRMLRQLGADLVGMSTIPEIIVARHCGIRVLAFSLVTNSAVLSPAPRGDDHLLQRTAANELDDILQEGKANHEEVLEEGRHAAIDMQRIVPISGGRSTIVVSDLADL
;
A
#
# COMPACT_ATOMS: atom_id res chain seq x y z
N MET A 1 18.99 -24.30 -35.73
CA MET A 1 18.86 -23.64 -34.41
C MET A 1 17.48 -23.03 -34.36
N THR A 2 16.54 -23.70 -33.71
CA THR A 2 15.20 -23.18 -33.46
C THR A 2 15.34 -22.07 -32.41
N GLU A 3 15.01 -20.84 -32.78
CA GLU A 3 14.94 -19.73 -31.83
C GLU A 3 13.94 -20.11 -30.72
N LEU A 4 14.39 -20.10 -29.46
CA LEU A 4 13.50 -20.20 -28.31
C LEU A 4 12.49 -19.03 -28.41
N PRO A 5 11.19 -19.28 -28.17
CA PRO A 5 10.19 -18.23 -28.28
C PRO A 5 10.56 -17.05 -27.38
N ARG A 6 10.62 -15.85 -27.96
CA ARG A 6 10.97 -14.63 -27.25
C ARG A 6 9.82 -14.31 -26.29
N ASN A 7 10.04 -14.51 -24.99
CA ASN A 7 9.09 -14.09 -23.97
C ASN A 7 8.89 -12.57 -24.06
N MET A 8 7.64 -12.13 -23.98
CA MET A 8 7.26 -10.73 -24.03
C MET A 8 7.94 -9.96 -22.89
N SER A 9 8.56 -8.83 -23.21
CA SER A 9 9.18 -7.94 -22.22
C SER A 9 8.14 -7.28 -21.31
N LEU A 10 8.56 -6.82 -20.13
CA LEU A 10 7.67 -6.10 -19.20
C LEU A 10 7.08 -4.82 -19.81
N LEU A 11 7.83 -4.17 -20.70
CA LEU A 11 7.35 -2.96 -21.40
C LEU A 11 6.21 -3.30 -22.37
N GLU A 12 6.38 -4.35 -23.17
CA GLU A 12 5.35 -4.83 -24.09
C GLU A 12 4.08 -5.26 -23.32
N GLN A 13 4.24 -6.00 -22.22
CA GLN A 13 3.12 -6.36 -21.34
C GLN A 13 2.39 -5.12 -20.80
N ALA A 14 3.12 -4.12 -20.34
CA ALA A 14 2.54 -2.88 -19.83
C ALA A 14 1.81 -2.09 -20.93
N GLN A 15 2.35 -2.06 -22.16
CA GLN A 15 1.71 -1.44 -23.32
C GLN A 15 0.41 -2.14 -23.71
N GLU A 16 0.33 -3.47 -23.59
CA GLU A 16 -0.92 -4.21 -23.80
C GLU A 16 -1.99 -3.83 -22.76
N ALA A 17 -1.61 -3.74 -21.47
CA ALA A 17 -2.51 -3.29 -20.41
C ALA A 17 -2.98 -1.85 -20.64
N VAL A 18 -2.09 -0.94 -21.03
CA VAL A 18 -2.44 0.44 -21.38
C VAL A 18 -3.37 0.51 -22.59
N SER A 19 -3.11 -0.29 -23.62
CA SER A 19 -3.97 -0.36 -24.81
C SER A 19 -5.36 -0.85 -24.46
N TYR A 20 -5.46 -1.87 -23.62
CA TYR A 20 -6.72 -2.37 -23.10
C TYR A 20 -7.54 -1.29 -22.38
N LEU A 21 -6.89 -0.55 -21.47
CA LEU A 21 -7.51 0.51 -20.67
C LEU A 21 -7.90 1.72 -21.53
N SER A 22 -6.98 2.23 -22.36
CA SER A 22 -7.19 3.45 -23.15
C SER A 22 -8.36 3.33 -24.13
N GLN A 23 -8.63 2.13 -24.66
CA GLN A 23 -9.77 1.87 -25.55
C GLN A 23 -11.12 1.90 -24.83
N ARG A 24 -11.14 1.70 -23.51
CA ARG A 24 -12.36 1.55 -22.71
C ARG A 24 -12.61 2.74 -21.80
N LEU A 25 -11.56 3.49 -21.46
CA LEU A 25 -11.66 4.65 -20.59
C LEU A 25 -12.39 5.82 -21.28
N PRO A 26 -13.31 6.51 -20.56
CA PRO A 26 -13.85 7.77 -21.01
C PRO A 26 -12.75 8.79 -21.30
N THR A 27 -12.90 9.62 -22.33
CA THR A 27 -11.89 10.60 -22.77
C THR A 27 -11.29 11.45 -21.64
N PRO A 28 -12.06 11.96 -20.65
CA PRO A 28 -11.49 12.74 -19.54
C PRO A 28 -10.56 11.95 -18.62
N LEU A 29 -10.64 10.61 -18.64
CA LEU A 29 -9.93 9.70 -17.74
C LEU A 29 -8.80 8.93 -18.41
N GLN A 30 -8.59 9.09 -19.73
CA GLN A 30 -7.54 8.40 -20.49
C GLN A 30 -6.12 8.84 -20.11
N LYS A 31 -5.98 10.00 -19.47
CA LYS A 31 -4.68 10.57 -19.03
C LYS A 31 -4.73 10.93 -17.55
N PRO A 32 -4.76 9.93 -16.65
CA PRO A 32 -4.69 10.19 -15.22
C PRO A 32 -3.39 10.93 -14.89
N ARG A 33 -3.48 11.99 -14.08
CA ARG A 33 -2.33 12.73 -13.56
C ARG A 33 -1.80 12.08 -12.28
N VAL A 34 -2.70 11.51 -11.50
CA VAL A 34 -2.41 10.97 -10.16
C VAL A 34 -2.84 9.51 -10.07
N ALA A 35 -1.98 8.67 -9.53
CA ALA A 35 -2.35 7.34 -9.06
C ALA A 35 -2.40 7.34 -7.53
N ILE A 36 -3.36 6.63 -6.93
CA ILE A 36 -3.40 6.38 -5.49
C ILE A 36 -3.46 4.87 -5.29
N VAL A 37 -2.54 4.31 -4.51
CA VAL A 37 -2.54 2.88 -4.18
C VAL A 37 -3.07 2.68 -2.77
N CYS A 38 -4.26 2.09 -2.69
CA CYS A 38 -4.96 1.82 -1.45
C CYS A 38 -4.45 0.52 -0.84
N GLY A 39 -3.78 0.62 0.31
CA GLY A 39 -3.33 -0.53 1.10
C GLY A 39 -4.46 -1.21 1.89
N SER A 40 -4.07 -2.17 2.74
CA SER A 40 -4.98 -2.90 3.63
C SER A 40 -5.84 -1.95 4.46
N GLY A 41 -7.16 -2.15 4.45
CA GLY A 41 -8.14 -1.34 5.18
C GLY A 41 -8.42 0.06 4.59
N LEU A 42 -7.63 0.53 3.63
CA LEU A 42 -7.74 1.86 3.02
C LEU A 42 -8.53 1.87 1.71
N GLY A 43 -9.25 0.80 1.40
CA GLY A 43 -10.09 0.68 0.21
C GLY A 43 -11.19 1.75 0.12
N GLY A 44 -11.66 2.26 1.26
CA GLY A 44 -12.65 3.35 1.32
C GLY A 44 -12.17 4.67 0.69
N LEU A 45 -10.88 4.82 0.40
CA LEU A 45 -10.40 5.95 -0.42
C LEU A 45 -11.03 5.97 -1.82
N ALA A 46 -11.49 4.83 -2.35
CA ALA A 46 -12.21 4.77 -3.62
C ALA A 46 -13.50 5.61 -3.63
N ASP A 47 -14.13 5.80 -2.47
CA ASP A 47 -15.36 6.57 -2.31
C ASP A 47 -15.12 8.08 -2.39
N THR A 48 -13.86 8.53 -2.41
CA THR A 48 -13.49 9.95 -2.60
C THR A 48 -13.56 10.42 -4.03
N ILE A 49 -13.58 9.48 -4.99
CA ILE A 49 -13.65 9.82 -6.41
C ILE A 49 -15.07 10.25 -6.73
N TYR A 50 -15.22 11.37 -7.44
CA TYR A 50 -16.52 11.81 -7.94
C TYR A 50 -17.14 10.78 -8.89
N ASP A 51 -18.46 10.58 -8.75
CA ASP A 51 -19.17 9.53 -9.48
C ASP A 51 -19.20 9.71 -11.00
N MET A 52 -19.00 10.93 -11.52
CA MET A 52 -19.02 11.18 -12.96
C MET A 52 -17.95 12.19 -13.39
N PRO A 53 -17.12 11.88 -14.41
CA PRO A 53 -16.95 10.56 -15.03
C PRO A 53 -16.24 9.58 -14.09
N LYS A 54 -16.69 8.31 -14.05
CA LYS A 54 -16.08 7.20 -13.30
C LYS A 54 -16.04 5.93 -14.15
N ALA A 55 -14.98 5.13 -14.03
CA ALA A 55 -14.86 3.83 -14.68
C ALA A 55 -14.10 2.85 -13.79
N GLU A 56 -14.56 1.60 -13.74
CA GLU A 56 -13.97 0.55 -12.89
C GLU A 56 -13.57 -0.66 -13.72
N TYR A 57 -12.41 -1.26 -13.40
CA TYR A 57 -11.90 -2.44 -14.07
C TYR A 57 -11.27 -3.39 -13.05
N ASP A 58 -11.78 -4.62 -12.98
CA ASP A 58 -11.18 -5.66 -12.14
C ASP A 58 -9.81 -6.06 -12.70
N TYR A 59 -8.86 -6.36 -11.82
CA TYR A 59 -7.51 -6.79 -12.21
C TYR A 59 -7.52 -8.03 -13.10
N SER A 60 -8.47 -8.93 -12.88
CA SER A 60 -8.68 -10.14 -13.70
C SER A 60 -9.01 -9.83 -15.16
N SER A 61 -9.58 -8.64 -15.43
CA SER A 61 -9.94 -8.20 -16.78
C SER A 61 -8.80 -7.50 -17.53
N ILE A 62 -7.80 -7.00 -16.80
CA ILE A 62 -6.68 -6.22 -17.36
C ILE A 62 -5.51 -7.18 -17.65
N PRO A 63 -4.96 -7.20 -18.87
CA PRO A 63 -3.82 -8.05 -19.20
C PRO A 63 -2.66 -7.90 -18.22
N HIS A 64 -2.09 -9.04 -17.80
CA HIS A 64 -0.87 -9.16 -16.97
C HIS A 64 -0.97 -8.63 -15.54
N PHE A 65 -2.12 -8.08 -15.12
CA PHE A 65 -2.31 -7.62 -13.74
C PHE A 65 -2.19 -8.77 -12.73
N PRO A 66 -1.76 -8.48 -11.49
CA PRO A 66 -1.67 -9.48 -10.44
C PRO A 66 -3.06 -9.93 -9.99
N HIS A 67 -3.16 -11.21 -9.61
CA HIS A 67 -4.33 -11.73 -8.90
C HIS A 67 -4.11 -11.53 -7.41
N LEU A 68 -5.08 -10.97 -6.71
CA LEU A 68 -4.98 -10.76 -5.27
C LEU A 68 -5.57 -11.95 -4.52
N THR A 69 -4.91 -12.33 -3.42
CA THR A 69 -5.37 -13.41 -2.53
C THR A 69 -5.66 -12.92 -1.11
N VAL A 70 -5.21 -11.71 -0.77
CA VAL A 70 -5.35 -11.12 0.57
C VAL A 70 -6.75 -10.51 0.77
N THR A 71 -7.34 -10.82 1.93
CA THR A 71 -8.62 -10.26 2.37
C THR A 71 -8.54 -8.74 2.53
N GLY A 72 -9.60 -8.02 2.15
CA GLY A 72 -9.66 -6.56 2.20
C GLY A 72 -9.11 -5.83 0.97
N HIS A 73 -8.57 -6.56 -0.02
CA HIS A 73 -8.11 -6.00 -1.28
C HIS A 73 -9.09 -6.35 -2.41
N ALA A 74 -9.85 -5.35 -2.88
CA ALA A 74 -10.90 -5.57 -3.89
C ALA A 74 -10.36 -6.01 -5.26
N GLY A 75 -9.12 -5.64 -5.59
CA GLY A 75 -8.48 -6.06 -6.83
C GLY A 75 -9.06 -5.38 -8.07
N LYS A 76 -9.26 -4.06 -8.00
CA LYS A 76 -9.80 -3.26 -9.10
C LYS A 76 -9.12 -1.90 -9.23
N LEU A 77 -9.09 -1.39 -10.45
CA LEU A 77 -8.76 0.00 -10.73
C LEU A 77 -10.05 0.82 -10.79
N VAL A 78 -10.06 1.98 -10.12
CA VAL A 78 -11.16 2.94 -10.15
C VAL A 78 -10.64 4.26 -10.71
N PHE A 79 -11.09 4.63 -11.89
CA PHE A 79 -10.76 5.90 -12.53
C PHE A 79 -11.86 6.91 -12.26
N GLY A 80 -11.47 8.17 -12.06
CA GLY A 80 -12.40 9.28 -12.02
C GLY A 80 -11.70 10.60 -11.73
N LEU A 81 -12.40 11.54 -11.12
CA LEU A 81 -11.85 12.85 -10.79
C LEU A 81 -11.66 13.01 -9.27
N ILE A 82 -10.50 13.52 -8.86
CA ILE A 82 -10.26 14.10 -7.53
C ILE A 82 -10.55 15.60 -7.62
N ALA A 83 -11.22 16.15 -6.61
CA ALA A 83 -11.59 17.57 -6.55
C ALA A 83 -12.31 18.10 -7.82
N GLN A 84 -13.11 17.24 -8.46
CA GLN A 84 -13.85 17.50 -9.72
C GLN A 84 -12.99 17.89 -10.92
N ARG A 85 -11.66 17.81 -10.81
CA ARG A 85 -10.76 18.39 -11.82
C ARG A 85 -9.59 17.51 -12.20
N ILE A 86 -9.03 16.75 -11.27
CA ILE A 86 -7.78 16.02 -11.50
C ILE A 86 -8.13 14.58 -11.89
N PRO A 87 -7.86 14.14 -13.13
CA PRO A 87 -8.04 12.76 -13.52
C PRO A 87 -7.11 11.87 -12.71
N ALA A 88 -7.67 10.87 -12.05
CA ALA A 88 -6.96 9.99 -11.17
C ALA A 88 -7.33 8.53 -11.40
N VAL A 89 -6.41 7.64 -11.03
CA VAL A 89 -6.63 6.20 -10.94
C VAL A 89 -6.34 5.74 -9.53
N LEU A 90 -7.29 5.03 -8.94
CA LEU A 90 -7.15 4.38 -7.64
C LEU A 90 -6.93 2.89 -7.86
N MET A 91 -5.86 2.38 -7.28
CA MET A 91 -5.56 0.96 -7.21
C MET A 91 -6.13 0.44 -5.89
N VAL A 92 -7.34 -0.16 -5.95
CA VAL A 92 -8.08 -0.59 -4.76
C VAL A 92 -7.62 -1.99 -4.38
N GLY A 93 -6.56 -2.00 -3.57
CA GLY A 93 -5.85 -3.18 -3.15
C GLY A 93 -4.61 -3.47 -3.99
N ARG A 94 -3.59 -4.04 -3.39
CA ARG A 94 -2.29 -4.35 -3.99
C ARG A 94 -1.91 -5.80 -3.80
N ALA A 95 -1.02 -6.25 -4.68
CA ALA A 95 -0.37 -7.53 -4.56
C ALA A 95 0.89 -7.39 -3.71
N HIS A 96 1.20 -8.42 -2.93
CA HIS A 96 2.34 -8.45 -2.05
C HIS A 96 3.30 -9.56 -2.44
N TYR A 97 4.57 -9.36 -2.12
CA TYR A 97 5.60 -10.37 -2.36
C TYR A 97 5.33 -11.66 -1.57
N TYR A 98 4.80 -11.54 -0.35
CA TYR A 98 4.49 -12.69 0.50
C TYR A 98 3.35 -13.58 -0.06
N GLU A 99 2.56 -13.10 -1.02
CA GLU A 99 1.55 -13.90 -1.73
C GLU A 99 2.17 -14.83 -2.79
N GLY A 100 3.50 -14.80 -2.95
CA GLY A 100 4.23 -15.58 -3.96
C GLY A 100 4.41 -14.87 -5.30
N HIS A 101 4.05 -13.60 -5.40
CA HIS A 101 4.30 -12.79 -6.59
C HIS A 101 5.75 -12.34 -6.67
N SER A 102 6.28 -12.24 -7.90
CA SER A 102 7.57 -11.58 -8.12
C SER A 102 7.48 -10.08 -7.89
N ILE A 103 8.62 -9.45 -7.56
CA ILE A 103 8.71 -7.99 -7.45
C ILE A 103 8.29 -7.30 -8.76
N GLU A 104 8.62 -7.91 -9.90
CA GLU A 104 8.19 -7.42 -11.22
C GLU A 104 6.68 -7.36 -11.34
N ARG A 105 5.98 -8.37 -10.83
CA ARG A 105 4.53 -8.48 -10.91
C ARG A 105 3.80 -7.56 -9.94
N ILE A 106 4.28 -7.41 -8.70
CA ILE A 106 3.64 -6.48 -7.73
C ILE A 106 3.84 -5.02 -8.15
N THR A 107 4.94 -4.69 -8.82
CA THR A 107 5.24 -3.33 -9.31
C THR A 107 4.72 -3.07 -10.71
N PHE A 108 4.12 -4.06 -11.37
CA PHE A 108 3.58 -3.94 -12.74
C PHE A 108 2.59 -2.77 -12.90
N PRO A 109 1.62 -2.55 -11.97
CA PRO A 109 0.69 -1.43 -12.08
C PRO A 109 1.37 -0.06 -12.13
N ILE A 110 2.48 0.15 -11.43
CA ILE A 110 3.22 1.41 -11.45
C ILE A 110 3.77 1.73 -12.84
N ARG A 111 4.24 0.70 -13.58
CA ARG A 111 4.69 0.87 -14.96
C ARG A 111 3.53 1.23 -15.88
N VAL A 112 2.36 0.61 -15.68
CA VAL A 112 1.14 0.94 -16.41
C VAL A 112 0.72 2.38 -16.15
N PHE A 113 0.78 2.85 -14.89
CA PHE A 113 0.49 4.24 -14.54
C PHE A 113 1.48 5.22 -15.20
N SER A 114 2.77 4.91 -15.20
CA SER A 114 3.78 5.70 -15.93
C SER A 114 3.41 5.86 -17.41
N LEU A 115 3.05 4.76 -18.08
CA LEU A 115 2.69 4.76 -19.50
C LEU A 115 1.33 5.45 -19.78
N LEU A 116 0.40 5.47 -18.82
CA LEU A 116 -0.84 6.25 -18.89
C LEU A 116 -0.61 7.75 -18.70
N GLY A 117 0.59 8.18 -18.30
CA GLY A 117 0.95 9.58 -18.09
C GLY A 117 0.76 10.08 -16.66
N VAL A 118 0.67 9.18 -15.67
CA VAL A 118 0.69 9.55 -14.26
C VAL A 118 2.04 10.18 -13.91
N ASP A 119 2.01 11.35 -13.28
CA ASP A 119 3.21 12.06 -12.82
C ASP A 119 3.40 12.01 -11.29
N THR A 120 2.35 11.63 -10.56
CA THR A 120 2.36 11.54 -9.09
C THR A 120 1.67 10.26 -8.64
N VAL A 121 2.31 9.53 -7.73
CA VAL A 121 1.69 8.41 -7.02
C VAL A 121 1.61 8.71 -5.53
N VAL A 122 0.43 8.50 -4.97
CA VAL A 122 0.19 8.48 -3.53
C VAL A 122 0.10 7.02 -3.09
N LEU A 123 1.03 6.58 -2.25
CA LEU A 123 1.07 5.23 -1.71
C LEU A 123 0.57 5.23 -0.28
N THR A 124 -0.28 4.27 0.06
CA THR A 124 -0.81 4.14 1.43
C THR A 124 -0.62 2.72 1.93
N ASN A 125 -0.15 2.51 3.15
CA ASN A 125 -0.07 1.17 3.75
C ASN A 125 -0.59 1.16 5.20
N ALA A 126 -0.80 -0.06 5.69
CA ALA A 126 -0.86 -0.35 7.10
C ALA A 126 0.54 -0.80 7.56
N ALA A 127 0.98 -0.30 8.70
CA ALA A 127 2.30 -0.58 9.26
C ALA A 127 2.22 -0.74 10.79
N GLY A 128 3.15 -1.53 11.32
CA GLY A 128 3.39 -1.64 12.76
C GLY A 128 4.29 -0.51 13.26
N GLY A 129 3.89 0.15 14.35
CA GLY A 129 4.67 1.19 15.02
C GLY A 129 5.86 0.62 15.79
N LEU A 130 7.08 0.93 15.37
CA LEU A 130 8.31 0.63 16.13
C LEU A 130 8.69 1.79 17.06
N ASN A 131 8.38 3.01 16.65
CA ASN A 131 8.56 4.20 17.47
C ASN A 131 7.46 4.30 18.54
N SER A 132 7.85 4.42 19.80
CA SER A 132 6.94 4.51 20.94
C SER A 132 6.21 5.85 21.05
N GLU A 133 6.59 6.85 20.26
CA GLU A 133 5.87 8.13 20.15
C GLU A 133 4.64 8.04 19.22
N TYR A 134 4.54 6.97 18.42
CA TYR A 134 3.40 6.75 17.54
C TYR A 134 2.34 5.88 18.23
N ALA A 135 1.08 6.27 18.06
CA ALA A 135 -0.09 5.55 18.53
C ALA A 135 -0.81 4.85 17.39
N VAL A 136 -1.58 3.81 17.71
CA VAL A 136 -2.52 3.20 16.76
C VAL A 136 -3.51 4.28 16.28
N GLY A 137 -3.71 4.34 14.97
CA GLY A 137 -4.51 5.38 14.30
C GLY A 137 -3.69 6.55 13.75
N ASP A 138 -2.41 6.69 14.12
CA ASP A 138 -1.57 7.76 13.59
C ASP A 138 -1.30 7.58 12.08
N ILE A 139 -1.36 8.70 11.36
CA ILE A 139 -1.00 8.79 9.95
C ILE A 139 0.38 9.44 9.85
N VAL A 140 1.36 8.65 9.39
CA VAL A 140 2.76 9.06 9.32
C VAL A 140 3.13 9.29 7.86
N LEU A 141 3.73 10.45 7.59
CA LEU A 141 4.37 10.70 6.30
C LEU A 141 5.62 9.84 6.20
N LEU A 142 5.70 9.01 5.18
CA LEU A 142 6.73 8.00 5.06
C LEU A 142 8.05 8.64 4.62
N ASN A 143 8.97 8.77 5.57
CA ASN A 143 10.35 9.18 5.32
C ASN A 143 11.30 7.96 5.34
N ASP A 144 11.02 6.96 6.19
CA ASP A 144 11.75 5.69 6.27
C ASP A 144 10.81 4.57 6.74
N GLU A 145 10.88 3.39 6.12
CA GLU A 145 10.09 2.19 6.45
C GLU A 145 10.91 0.93 6.17
N ALA A 146 10.92 -0.01 7.11
CA ALA A 146 11.47 -1.35 6.88
C ALA A 146 10.42 -2.28 6.29
N ALA A 147 10.78 -3.03 5.24
CA ALA A 147 9.89 -4.02 4.61
C ALA A 147 10.22 -5.45 5.08
N ARG A 148 9.35 -6.10 5.88
CA ARG A 148 9.50 -7.51 6.31
C ARG A 148 8.15 -8.23 6.47
N SER A 149 8.18 -9.56 6.49
CA SER A 149 7.04 -10.41 6.86
C SER A 149 7.04 -10.59 8.39
N TYR A 150 5.86 -10.54 9.03
CA TYR A 150 5.61 -10.42 10.48
C TYR A 150 6.82 -10.64 11.41
N GLU A 151 7.14 -9.63 12.19
CA GLU A 151 8.39 -9.55 12.93
C GLU A 151 8.31 -10.23 14.31
N THR A 152 9.38 -10.95 14.65
CA THR A 152 9.63 -11.33 16.03
C THR A 152 9.97 -10.12 16.89
N ARG A 153 9.77 -10.22 18.21
CA ARG A 153 10.20 -9.22 19.19
C ARG A 153 11.68 -8.80 19.02
N ALA A 154 12.55 -9.73 18.61
CA ALA A 154 13.96 -9.46 18.36
C ALA A 154 14.19 -8.66 17.07
N GLU A 155 13.47 -8.99 15.99
CA GLU A 155 13.52 -8.26 14.73
C GLU A 155 12.97 -6.84 14.90
N CYS A 156 11.87 -6.65 15.63
CA CYS A 156 11.35 -5.30 15.94
C CYS A 156 12.41 -4.45 16.66
N ARG A 157 13.08 -5.00 17.69
CA ARG A 157 14.16 -4.29 18.39
C ARG A 157 15.33 -3.97 17.46
N MET A 158 15.73 -4.92 16.62
CA MET A 158 16.80 -4.72 15.64
C MET A 158 16.44 -3.60 14.66
N LEU A 159 15.25 -3.64 14.07
CA LEU A 159 14.78 -2.62 13.12
C LEU A 159 14.70 -1.23 13.76
N ARG A 160 14.17 -1.13 14.98
CA ARG A 160 14.17 0.12 15.74
C ARG A 160 15.58 0.64 16.01
N GLN A 161 16.52 -0.24 16.37
CA GLN A 161 17.93 0.14 16.56
C GLN A 161 18.61 0.60 15.26
N LEU A 162 18.15 0.12 14.11
CA LEU A 162 18.59 0.56 12.80
C LEU A 162 17.94 1.88 12.35
N GLY A 163 17.02 2.44 13.15
CA GLY A 163 16.39 3.74 12.91
C GLY A 163 15.01 3.66 12.25
N ALA A 164 14.44 2.47 12.06
CA ALA A 164 13.10 2.35 11.50
C ALA A 164 12.04 2.76 12.54
N ASP A 165 11.17 3.70 12.17
CA ASP A 165 10.01 4.09 12.98
C ASP A 165 8.80 3.18 12.74
N LEU A 166 8.73 2.59 11.55
CA LEU A 166 7.62 1.78 11.06
C LEU A 166 8.13 0.53 10.36
N VAL A 167 7.32 -0.52 10.42
CA VAL A 167 7.55 -1.75 9.65
C VAL A 167 6.29 -2.16 8.92
N GLY A 168 6.43 -2.50 7.64
CA GLY A 168 5.35 -2.96 6.79
C GLY A 168 5.84 -4.00 5.78
N MET A 169 4.96 -4.41 4.87
CA MET A 169 5.26 -5.51 3.93
C MET A 169 5.08 -5.10 2.46
N SER A 170 4.88 -3.81 2.21
CA SER A 170 4.55 -3.27 0.89
C SER A 170 5.29 -1.96 0.61
N THR A 171 4.83 -1.18 -0.38
CA THR A 171 5.18 0.22 -0.59
C THR A 171 6.58 0.43 -1.17
N ILE A 172 7.64 -0.04 -0.53
CA ILE A 172 9.03 0.18 -0.96
C ILE A 172 9.29 -0.25 -2.42
N PRO A 173 8.86 -1.46 -2.89
CA PRO A 173 9.06 -1.84 -4.29
C PRO A 173 8.35 -0.90 -5.29
N GLU A 174 7.15 -0.43 -4.94
CA GLU A 174 6.35 0.48 -5.76
C GLU A 174 7.01 1.86 -5.82
N ILE A 175 7.56 2.35 -4.69
CA ILE A 175 8.35 3.60 -4.62
C ILE A 175 9.54 3.53 -5.57
N ILE A 176 10.33 2.46 -5.49
CA ILE A 176 11.54 2.30 -6.31
C ILE A 176 11.20 2.37 -7.80
N VAL A 177 10.15 1.64 -8.23
CA VAL A 177 9.74 1.63 -9.64
C VAL A 177 9.13 2.97 -10.06
N ALA A 178 8.35 3.63 -9.19
CA ALA A 178 7.80 4.96 -9.47
C ALA A 178 8.92 5.98 -9.70
N ARG A 179 9.92 6.02 -8.81
CA ARG A 179 11.08 6.90 -8.95
C ARG A 179 11.91 6.59 -10.19
N HIS A 180 12.10 5.31 -10.49
CA HIS A 180 12.75 4.87 -11.73
C HIS A 180 12.00 5.35 -12.99
N CYS A 181 10.67 5.39 -12.94
CA CYS A 181 9.82 5.92 -13.99
C CYS A 181 9.69 7.46 -14.01
N GLY A 182 10.38 8.19 -13.11
CA GLY A 182 10.30 9.64 -13.00
C GLY A 182 8.99 10.15 -12.36
N ILE A 183 8.20 9.28 -11.75
CA ILE A 183 6.96 9.62 -11.04
C ILE A 183 7.32 10.21 -9.66
N ARG A 184 6.65 11.30 -9.27
CA ARG A 184 6.76 11.86 -7.92
C ARG A 184 5.98 11.01 -6.94
N VAL A 185 6.54 10.81 -5.75
CA VAL A 185 5.99 9.87 -4.78
C VAL A 185 5.64 10.64 -3.52
N LEU A 186 4.41 10.42 -3.06
CA LEU A 186 3.99 10.72 -1.70
C LEU A 186 3.56 9.41 -1.05
N ALA A 187 4.02 9.12 0.16
CA ALA A 187 3.68 7.87 0.83
C ALA A 187 3.24 8.14 2.27
N PHE A 188 2.16 7.46 2.68
CA PHE A 188 1.61 7.51 4.03
C PHE A 188 1.55 6.10 4.60
N SER A 189 1.89 6.00 5.87
CA SER A 189 1.70 4.78 6.65
C SER A 189 0.71 5.04 7.76
N LEU A 190 -0.28 4.16 7.84
CA LEU A 190 -1.17 4.10 8.98
C LEU A 190 -0.59 3.16 10.02
N VAL A 191 -0.44 3.64 11.24
CA VAL A 191 -0.06 2.80 12.38
C VAL A 191 -1.28 1.98 12.80
N THR A 192 -1.30 0.70 12.43
CA THR A 192 -2.44 -0.20 12.72
C THR A 192 -2.26 -1.03 13.99
N ASN A 193 -1.02 -1.15 14.46
CA ASN A 193 -0.69 -1.84 15.69
C ASN A 193 0.64 -1.30 16.24
N SER A 194 0.88 -1.46 17.53
CA SER A 194 2.20 -1.22 18.12
C SER A 194 3.03 -2.50 18.07
N ALA A 195 4.26 -2.42 17.57
CA ALA A 195 5.15 -3.56 17.53
C ALA A 195 5.61 -3.94 18.95
N VAL A 196 5.57 -5.23 19.29
CA VAL A 196 5.98 -5.68 20.62
C VAL A 196 7.50 -5.75 20.69
N LEU A 197 8.08 -4.86 21.50
CA LEU A 197 9.54 -4.76 21.68
C LEU A 197 10.07 -5.50 22.91
N SER A 198 9.20 -5.86 23.85
CA SER A 198 9.58 -6.54 25.09
C SER A 198 10.23 -7.90 24.79
N PRO A 199 11.29 -8.31 25.51
CA PRO A 199 11.90 -9.62 25.31
C PRO A 199 10.94 -10.73 25.74
N ALA A 200 10.89 -11.83 24.98
CA ALA A 200 10.20 -13.04 25.44
C ALA A 200 10.95 -13.65 26.65
N PRO A 201 10.26 -14.40 27.53
CA PRO A 201 10.91 -15.10 28.63
C PRO A 201 12.04 -16.00 28.13
N ARG A 202 13.17 -16.01 28.84
CA ARG A 202 14.29 -16.91 28.53
C ARG A 202 14.01 -18.30 29.10
N GLY A 203 14.61 -19.35 28.54
CA GLY A 203 14.40 -20.73 29.01
C GLY A 203 14.72 -20.96 30.50
N ASP A 204 15.57 -20.12 31.09
CA ASP A 204 15.95 -20.11 32.50
C ASP A 204 15.15 -19.12 33.37
N ASP A 205 14.15 -18.47 32.80
CA ASP A 205 13.32 -17.48 33.50
C ASP A 205 12.47 -18.16 34.59
N HIS A 206 12.45 -17.57 35.78
CA HIS A 206 11.62 -18.04 36.89
C HIS A 206 10.14 -18.04 36.55
N LEU A 207 9.72 -17.20 35.59
CA LEU A 207 8.38 -17.20 35.02
C LEU A 207 8.05 -18.49 34.24
N LEU A 208 9.02 -19.27 33.78
CA LEU A 208 8.76 -20.54 33.08
C LEU A 208 8.70 -21.75 34.03
N GLN A 209 9.28 -21.63 35.23
CA GLN A 209 9.36 -22.73 36.19
C GLN A 209 8.02 -23.05 36.88
N ARG A 210 7.00 -22.18 36.72
CA ARG A 210 5.71 -22.25 37.44
C ARG A 210 4.48 -22.21 36.54
N THR A 211 4.67 -22.17 35.23
CA THR A 211 3.65 -21.74 34.28
C THR A 211 3.23 -22.92 33.41
N ALA A 212 1.92 -23.16 33.30
CA ALA A 212 1.40 -24.21 32.45
C ALA A 212 1.67 -23.89 30.97
N ALA A 213 1.77 -24.89 30.09
CA ALA A 213 2.05 -24.67 28.66
C ALA A 213 1.08 -23.66 28.01
N ASN A 214 -0.17 -23.63 28.45
CA ASN A 214 -1.19 -22.71 27.95
C ASN A 214 -0.93 -21.24 28.35
N GLU A 215 -0.44 -21.01 29.57
CA GLU A 215 -0.11 -19.66 30.04
C GLU A 215 1.16 -19.11 29.34
N LEU A 216 2.04 -20.01 28.86
CA LEU A 216 3.20 -19.62 28.05
C LEU A 216 2.77 -19.15 26.66
N ASP A 217 1.80 -19.81 26.05
CA ASP A 217 1.24 -19.39 24.76
C ASP A 217 0.61 -18.00 24.90
N ASP A 218 -0.14 -17.73 25.96
CA ASP A 218 -0.73 -16.40 26.22
C ASP A 218 0.34 -15.30 26.30
N ILE A 219 1.45 -15.54 27.02
CA ILE A 219 2.58 -14.60 27.12
C ILE A 219 3.24 -14.35 25.76
N LEU A 220 3.32 -15.38 24.91
CA LEU A 220 3.90 -15.26 23.57
C LEU A 220 2.97 -14.60 22.57
N GLN A 221 1.65 -14.66 22.78
CA GLN A 221 0.65 -14.01 21.94
C GLN A 221 0.36 -12.57 22.37
N GLU A 222 0.71 -12.18 23.59
CA GLU A 222 0.49 -10.84 24.13
C GLU A 222 1.03 -9.74 23.19
N GLY A 223 0.11 -8.91 22.70
CA GLY A 223 0.37 -7.76 21.83
C GLY A 223 0.72 -8.10 20.38
N LYS A 224 0.64 -9.36 19.96
CA LYS A 224 0.88 -9.71 18.54
C LYS A 224 -0.19 -9.09 17.65
N ALA A 225 0.27 -8.50 16.55
CA ALA A 225 -0.60 -8.00 15.50
C ALA A 225 -1.43 -9.15 14.90
N ASN A 226 -2.72 -8.90 14.68
CA ASN A 226 -3.61 -9.81 13.96
C ASN A 226 -4.24 -9.08 12.76
N HIS A 227 -4.62 -9.84 11.74
CA HIS A 227 -5.09 -9.26 10.47
C HIS A 227 -6.43 -8.52 10.60
N GLU A 228 -7.33 -8.96 11.48
CA GLU A 228 -8.66 -8.36 11.65
C GLU A 228 -8.56 -6.96 12.27
N GLU A 229 -7.75 -6.81 13.31
CA GLU A 229 -7.45 -5.51 13.94
C GLU A 229 -6.86 -4.53 12.94
N VAL A 230 -5.90 -4.98 12.12
CA VAL A 230 -5.30 -4.15 11.06
C VAL A 230 -6.36 -3.65 10.06
N LEU A 231 -7.32 -4.50 9.68
CA LEU A 231 -8.40 -4.10 8.77
C LEU A 231 -9.41 -3.16 9.41
N GLU A 232 -9.70 -3.31 10.70
CA GLU A 232 -10.61 -2.44 11.45
C GLU A 232 -10.02 -1.03 11.60
N GLU A 233 -8.79 -0.95 12.12
CA GLU A 233 -8.07 0.32 12.27
C GLU A 233 -7.83 0.99 10.92
N GLY A 234 -7.53 0.19 9.89
CA GLY A 234 -7.48 0.64 8.51
C GLY A 234 -8.74 1.34 8.04
N ARG A 235 -9.93 0.81 8.38
CA ARG A 235 -11.21 1.41 8.01
C ARG A 235 -11.47 2.73 8.74
N HIS A 236 -11.11 2.83 10.02
CA HIS A 236 -11.24 4.08 10.77
C HIS A 236 -10.35 5.18 10.18
N ALA A 237 -9.08 4.88 9.97
CA ALA A 237 -8.13 5.85 9.43
C ALA A 237 -8.35 6.16 7.95
N ALA A 238 -9.03 5.31 7.19
CA ALA A 238 -9.47 5.65 5.84
C ALA A 238 -10.28 6.96 5.88
N ILE A 239 -11.16 7.16 6.87
CA ILE A 239 -11.96 8.38 7.03
C ILE A 239 -11.06 9.62 7.21
N ASP A 240 -9.99 9.51 8.00
CA ASP A 240 -9.06 10.62 8.20
C ASP A 240 -8.16 10.85 6.98
N MET A 241 -7.73 9.78 6.30
CA MET A 241 -7.02 9.87 5.03
C MET A 241 -7.86 10.53 3.93
N GLN A 242 -9.18 10.31 3.90
CA GLN A 242 -10.09 11.01 3.00
C GLN A 242 -10.10 12.53 3.25
N ARG A 243 -9.78 12.99 4.47
CA ARG A 243 -9.64 14.42 4.81
C ARG A 243 -8.26 14.96 4.42
N ILE A 244 -7.20 14.17 4.59
CA ILE A 244 -5.81 14.56 4.29
C ILE A 244 -5.49 14.54 2.79
N VAL A 245 -6.21 13.72 2.01
CA VAL A 245 -6.21 13.72 0.55
C VAL A 245 -7.45 14.50 0.08
N PRO A 246 -7.51 15.83 0.26
CA PRO A 246 -8.71 16.61 0.10
C PRO A 246 -9.11 16.72 -1.36
N ILE A 247 -10.43 16.66 -1.46
CA ILE A 247 -11.29 16.86 -2.61
C ILE A 247 -11.67 18.37 -2.72
N SER A 248 -11.25 19.25 -1.79
CA SER A 248 -11.56 20.69 -1.85
C SER A 248 -10.50 21.55 -1.14
N GLY A 249 -10.16 22.71 -1.73
CA GLY A 249 -9.06 23.60 -1.34
C GLY A 249 -9.24 24.36 -0.02
N GLY A 250 -9.22 23.65 1.11
CA GLY A 250 -9.09 24.22 2.45
C GLY A 250 -7.63 24.55 2.81
N ARG A 251 -7.42 25.64 3.55
CA ARG A 251 -6.10 26.26 3.85
C ARG A 251 -5.14 25.46 4.76
N SER A 252 -5.51 24.25 5.18
CA SER A 252 -4.73 23.47 6.17
C SER A 252 -4.40 22.05 5.69
N THR A 253 -4.52 21.78 4.39
CA THR A 253 -4.58 20.41 3.86
C THR A 253 -3.62 20.23 2.69
N ILE A 254 -2.95 19.07 2.60
CA ILE A 254 -2.08 18.73 1.45
C ILE A 254 -2.99 18.52 0.23
N VAL A 255 -3.26 19.55 -0.55
CA VAL A 255 -4.04 19.36 -1.77
C VAL A 255 -3.19 18.59 -2.76
N VAL A 256 -3.73 17.52 -3.33
CA VAL A 256 -3.04 16.75 -4.38
C VAL A 256 -2.65 17.64 -5.58
N SER A 257 -3.34 18.78 -5.77
CA SER A 257 -2.92 19.84 -6.70
C SER A 257 -1.62 20.54 -6.31
N ASP A 258 -1.35 20.72 -5.02
CA ASP A 258 -0.13 21.36 -4.53
C ASP A 258 1.07 20.41 -4.68
N LEU A 259 0.80 19.10 -4.68
CA LEU A 259 1.74 18.08 -5.11
C LEU A 259 1.95 18.08 -6.63
N ALA A 260 1.18 18.82 -7.45
CA ALA A 260 1.46 18.96 -8.88
C ALA A 260 2.64 19.93 -9.14
N ASP A 261 2.97 20.77 -8.16
CA ASP A 261 3.91 21.88 -8.26
C ASP A 261 5.20 21.71 -7.40
N LEU A 262 5.32 20.61 -6.64
CA LEU A 262 6.53 20.18 -5.90
C LEU A 262 7.50 19.32 -6.75
#